data_AF-A0A2V7U9V9-F1
#
_entry.id   AF-A0A2V7U9V9-F1
#
_cell.length_a   1.000
_cell.length_b   1.000
_cell.length_c   1.000
_cell.angle_alpha   90.00
_cell.angle_beta   90.00
_cell.angle_gamma   90.00
#
_symmetry.space_group_name_H-M   'P 1'
#
loop_
_entity.id
_entity.type
_entity.pdbx_description
1 polymer ?
#
loop_
_entity_poly.entity_id
_entity_poly.type
_entity_poly.pdbx_seq_one_letter_code
_entity_poly.pdbx_strand_id
1 'polypeptide(L)'
;MELVHQRDAAAHRRLASLRMTAHDADGREVLALDVDPAREIFDLGAALSERPEERLMVLFDARYDERVFPYRPHQYAYLHPRGATDAPLYYAVNATLGGVPDRIGATNINNVETYVFRPRAFAERYSVMLGNVSRFAAAQAQLIAYYGTERVGHQIELPPKAHVEAMVAADLEGIRLSRVETKAPFRLATYVVGRRAESGHLVLFDHLFTYVK
;
A
#
# COMPACT_ATOMS: atom_id res chain seq x y z
N MET A 1 -10.73 5.69 -9.68
CA MET A 1 -10.15 5.35 -8.36
C MET A 1 -10.60 6.40 -7.39
N GLU A 2 -11.16 6.00 -6.26
CA GLU A 2 -11.79 6.93 -5.30
C GLU A 2 -11.20 6.68 -3.91
N LEU A 3 -10.86 7.76 -3.20
CA LEU A 3 -10.60 7.69 -1.77
C LEU A 3 -11.91 8.02 -1.07
N VAL A 4 -12.41 7.08 -0.26
CA VAL A 4 -13.59 7.30 0.57
C VAL A 4 -13.12 7.56 1.98
N HIS A 5 -13.14 8.83 2.37
CA HIS A 5 -13.05 9.13 3.79
C HIS A 5 -14.29 8.53 4.43
N GLN A 6 -14.12 7.56 5.33
CA GLN A 6 -15.27 7.02 6.05
C GLN A 6 -16.02 8.17 6.70
N ARG A 7 -17.30 8.29 6.33
CA ARG A 7 -18.26 9.27 6.84
C ARG A 7 -18.09 9.45 8.34
N ASP A 8 -17.98 10.71 8.74
CA ASP A 8 -18.06 11.09 10.15
C ASP A 8 -19.04 12.23 10.30
N ALA A 9 -20.31 11.87 10.20
CA ALA A 9 -21.43 12.78 10.30
C ALA A 9 -21.47 13.55 11.65
N ALA A 10 -20.67 13.14 12.63
CA ALA A 10 -20.62 13.72 13.97
C ALA A 10 -19.27 14.38 14.30
N ALA A 11 -18.37 14.56 13.32
CA ALA A 11 -17.07 15.23 13.47
C ALA A 11 -16.17 14.68 14.60
N HIS A 12 -16.33 13.40 14.97
CA HIS A 12 -15.49 12.69 15.95
C HIS A 12 -14.01 12.55 15.54
N ARG A 13 -13.71 12.55 14.24
CA ARG A 13 -12.38 12.29 13.68
C ARG A 13 -11.51 13.54 13.66
N ARG A 14 -12.12 14.73 13.65
CA ARG A 14 -11.45 16.05 13.63
C ARG A 14 -10.19 16.09 12.78
N LEU A 15 -10.29 15.70 11.51
CA LEU A 15 -9.20 15.83 10.55
C LEU A 15 -8.97 17.34 10.28
N ALA A 16 -7.81 17.85 10.71
CA ALA A 16 -7.46 19.26 10.61
C ALA A 16 -6.92 19.62 9.20
N SER A 17 -6.15 18.71 8.59
CA SER A 17 -5.66 18.89 7.23
C SER A 17 -5.40 17.54 6.57
N LEU A 18 -5.57 17.49 5.26
CA LEU A 18 -5.20 16.36 4.43
C LEU A 18 -4.41 16.87 3.23
N ARG A 19 -3.18 16.40 3.05
CA ARG A 19 -2.39 16.70 1.85
C ARG A 19 -2.15 15.43 1.07
N MET A 20 -2.40 15.48 -0.24
CA MET A 20 -2.07 14.41 -1.17
C MET A 20 -0.79 14.77 -1.92
N THR A 21 0.12 13.81 -2.02
CA THR A 21 1.28 13.87 -2.92
C THR A 21 1.35 12.62 -3.77
N ALA A 22 1.79 12.74 -5.01
CA ALA A 22 2.08 11.61 -5.88
C ALA A 22 3.54 11.64 -6.30
N HIS A 23 4.17 10.46 -6.29
CA HIS A 23 5.59 10.28 -6.60
C HIS A 23 5.73 9.26 -7.71
N ASP A 24 6.67 9.50 -8.64
CA ASP A 24 7.04 8.54 -9.68
C ASP A 24 7.93 7.40 -9.11
N ALA A 25 8.34 6.47 -9.98
CA ALA A 25 9.11 5.29 -9.56
C ALA A 25 10.46 5.64 -8.93
N ASP A 26 11.05 6.79 -9.29
CA ASP A 26 12.32 7.27 -8.75
C ASP A 26 12.13 8.10 -7.47
N GLY A 27 10.88 8.31 -7.06
CA GLY A 27 10.50 9.08 -5.88
C GLY A 27 10.44 10.58 -6.09
N ARG A 28 10.41 11.05 -7.33
CA ARG A 28 10.19 12.46 -7.64
C ARG A 28 8.72 12.80 -7.43
N GLU A 29 8.48 13.90 -6.71
CA GLU A 29 7.13 14.44 -6.58
C GLU A 29 6.64 14.97 -7.94
N VAL A 30 5.52 14.43 -8.42
CA VAL A 30 4.87 14.83 -9.68
C VAL A 30 3.57 15.59 -9.46
N LEU A 31 3.01 15.51 -8.26
CA LEU A 31 1.80 16.22 -7.86
C LEU A 31 1.79 16.44 -6.34
N ALA A 32 1.38 17.63 -5.93
CA ALA A 32 1.01 17.95 -4.55
C ALA A 32 -0.26 18.80 -4.55
N LEU A 33 -1.23 18.43 -3.71
CA LEU A 33 -2.45 19.19 -3.53
C LEU A 33 -2.97 19.06 -2.10
N ASP A 34 -3.59 20.14 -1.62
CA ASP A 34 -4.36 20.11 -0.38
C ASP A 34 -5.75 19.55 -0.68
N VAL A 35 -6.15 18.53 0.07
CA VAL A 35 -7.47 17.92 0.00
C VAL A 35 -8.33 18.52 1.09
N ASP A 36 -9.51 19.01 0.70
CA ASP A 36 -10.51 19.49 1.65
C ASP A 36 -10.91 18.34 2.61
N PRO A 37 -10.58 18.43 3.91
CA PRO A 37 -10.86 17.37 4.88
C PRO A 37 -12.36 17.20 5.15
N ALA A 38 -13.21 18.14 4.71
CA ALA A 38 -14.66 18.02 4.80
C ALA A 38 -15.26 17.15 3.69
N ARG A 39 -14.51 16.85 2.62
CA ARG A 39 -14.99 16.00 1.52
C ARG A 39 -14.99 14.53 1.93
N GLU A 40 -16.14 13.89 1.77
CA GLU A 40 -16.30 12.45 1.99
C GLU A 40 -15.61 11.63 0.90
N ILE A 41 -15.69 12.09 -0.34
CA ILE A 41 -15.12 11.41 -1.50
C ILE A 41 -14.13 12.34 -2.19
N PHE A 42 -12.93 11.82 -2.44
CA PHE A 42 -11.93 12.46 -3.27
C PHE A 42 -11.68 11.61 -4.53
N ASP A 43 -11.98 12.18 -5.70
CA ASP A 43 -11.76 11.54 -7.00
C ASP A 43 -10.28 11.62 -7.37
N LEU A 44 -9.55 10.57 -6.97
CA LEU A 44 -8.15 10.42 -7.28
C LEU A 44 -7.91 10.18 -8.78
N GLY A 45 -8.87 9.56 -9.47
CA GLY A 45 -8.77 9.32 -10.91
C GLY A 45 -8.70 10.62 -11.70
N ALA A 46 -9.57 11.57 -11.38
CA ALA A 46 -9.54 12.91 -11.97
C ALA A 46 -8.25 13.68 -11.60
N ALA A 47 -7.77 13.55 -10.36
CA ALA A 47 -6.54 14.23 -9.94
C ALA A 47 -5.28 13.71 -10.66
N LEU A 48 -5.29 12.45 -11.12
CA LEU A 48 -4.15 11.77 -11.75
C LEU A 48 -4.31 11.55 -13.27
N SER A 49 -5.42 11.96 -13.90
CA SER A 49 -5.76 11.54 -15.27
C SER A 49 -4.83 12.05 -16.37
N GLU A 50 -4.07 13.12 -16.13
CA GLU A 50 -3.19 13.76 -17.13
C GLU A 50 -1.72 13.34 -16.98
N ARG A 51 -1.45 12.27 -16.23
CA ARG A 51 -0.09 11.88 -15.85
C ARG A 51 0.50 10.88 -16.85
N PRO A 52 1.72 11.13 -17.37
CA PRO A 52 2.38 10.21 -18.29
C PRO A 52 2.95 8.96 -17.59
N GLU A 53 3.08 8.98 -16.26
CA GLU A 53 3.65 7.89 -15.50
C GLU A 53 2.73 6.65 -15.50
N GLU A 54 3.30 5.48 -15.80
CA GLU A 54 2.56 4.22 -15.75
C GLU A 54 2.10 3.89 -14.31
N ARG A 55 2.87 4.32 -13.31
CA ARG A 55 2.60 4.05 -11.91
C ARG A 55 3.08 5.16 -11.00
N LEU A 56 2.23 5.50 -10.04
CA LEU A 56 2.50 6.50 -9.02
C LEU A 56 2.29 5.90 -7.64
N MET A 57 3.15 6.25 -6.69
CA MET A 57 2.86 6.11 -5.27
C MET A 57 2.12 7.36 -4.80
N VAL A 58 0.89 7.17 -4.34
CA VAL A 58 0.06 8.24 -3.79
C VAL A 58 0.13 8.18 -2.27
N LEU A 59 0.53 9.29 -1.65
CA LEU A 59 0.59 9.46 -0.20
C LEU A 59 -0.43 10.49 0.27
N PHE A 60 -1.14 10.14 1.33
CA PHE A 60 -2.03 11.05 2.05
C PHE A 60 -1.44 11.35 3.43
N ASP A 61 -1.03 12.60 3.65
CA ASP A 61 -0.59 13.11 4.95
C ASP A 61 -1.82 13.68 5.68
N ALA A 62 -2.38 12.87 6.57
CA ALA A 62 -3.54 13.22 7.38
C ALA A 62 -3.10 13.74 8.75
N ARG A 63 -3.51 14.96 9.11
CA ARG A 63 -3.29 15.54 10.44
C ARG A 63 -4.61 15.69 11.17
N TYR A 64 -4.69 15.12 12.36
CA TYR A 64 -5.86 15.19 13.23
C TYR A 64 -5.67 16.29 14.28
N ASP A 65 -6.78 16.85 14.77
CA ASP A 65 -6.80 17.78 15.90
C ASP A 65 -6.13 17.14 17.12
N GLU A 66 -5.10 17.81 17.63
CA GLU A 66 -4.30 17.36 18.76
C GLU A 66 -5.14 17.08 20.02
N ARG A 67 -6.31 17.73 20.14
CA ARG A 67 -7.24 17.58 21.26
C ARG A 67 -8.00 16.25 21.27
N VAL A 68 -7.93 15.43 20.21
CA VAL A 68 -8.67 14.16 20.05
C VAL A 68 -7.73 12.95 19.91
N PHE A 69 -6.43 13.17 20.15
CA PHE A 69 -5.46 12.09 20.21
C PHE A 69 -5.80 11.13 21.37
N PRO A 70 -5.83 9.80 21.16
CA PRO A 70 -5.13 9.03 20.11
C PRO A 70 -6.02 8.43 19.00
N TYR A 71 -7.27 8.85 18.81
CA TYR A 71 -8.14 8.19 17.82
C TYR A 71 -7.71 8.50 16.39
N ARG A 72 -7.00 7.57 15.75
CA ARG A 72 -6.66 7.63 14.33
C ARG A 72 -7.65 6.78 13.55
N PRO A 73 -8.63 7.37 12.85
CA PRO A 73 -9.54 6.60 12.03
C PRO A 73 -8.78 5.85 10.93
N HIS A 74 -9.17 4.61 10.70
CA HIS A 74 -8.78 3.91 9.49
C HIS A 74 -9.33 4.68 8.28
N GLN A 75 -8.43 5.12 7.39
CA GLN A 75 -8.81 5.57 6.07
C GLN A 75 -8.99 4.34 5.20
N TYR A 76 -10.03 4.36 4.37
CA TYR A 76 -10.25 3.30 3.41
C TYR A 76 -10.31 3.91 2.03
N ALA A 77 -9.91 3.12 1.05
CA ALA A 77 -9.89 3.53 -0.32
C ALA A 77 -10.55 2.46 -1.17
N TYR A 78 -10.94 2.89 -2.35
CA TYR A 78 -11.64 2.07 -3.31
C TYR A 78 -10.90 2.15 -4.64
N LEU A 79 -10.31 1.02 -5.03
CA LEU A 79 -9.74 0.87 -6.36
C LEU A 79 -10.83 0.36 -7.30
N HIS A 80 -11.19 1.22 -8.24
CA HIS A 80 -12.01 0.82 -9.38
C HIS A 80 -11.56 1.60 -10.61
N PRO A 81 -11.14 0.90 -11.67
CA PRO A 81 -10.91 1.52 -12.97
C PRO A 81 -12.20 2.08 -13.53
N ARG A 82 -12.13 3.23 -14.19
CA ARG A 82 -13.30 3.83 -14.85
C ARG A 82 -13.77 2.90 -15.97
N GLY A 83 -15.03 2.50 -15.94
CA GLY A 83 -15.62 1.58 -16.93
C GLY A 83 -15.31 0.10 -16.71
N ALA A 84 -14.64 -0.28 -15.60
CA ALA A 84 -14.47 -1.69 -15.26
C ALA A 84 -15.82 -2.34 -14.88
N THR A 85 -15.98 -3.60 -15.28
CA THR A 85 -17.11 -4.46 -14.89
C THR A 85 -16.80 -5.33 -13.68
N ASP A 86 -15.53 -5.41 -13.27
CA ASP A 86 -15.11 -6.16 -12.10
C ASP A 86 -15.59 -5.48 -10.82
N ALA A 87 -15.87 -6.30 -9.81
CA ALA A 87 -16.19 -5.77 -8.50
C ALA A 87 -15.01 -4.94 -7.98
N PRO A 88 -15.29 -3.80 -7.36
CA PRO A 88 -14.25 -2.94 -6.87
C PRO A 88 -13.55 -3.47 -5.63
N LEU A 89 -12.30 -3.05 -5.45
CA LEU A 89 -11.49 -3.46 -4.31
C LEU A 89 -11.52 -2.40 -3.23
N TYR A 90 -12.18 -2.72 -2.13
CA TYR A 90 -12.16 -1.93 -0.90
C TYR A 90 -10.99 -2.38 -0.03
N TYR A 91 -10.18 -1.43 0.42
CA TYR A 91 -9.00 -1.71 1.24
C TYR A 91 -8.77 -0.59 2.26
N ALA A 92 -8.20 -0.95 3.42
CA ALA A 92 -7.70 0.07 4.34
C ALA A 92 -6.49 0.77 3.71
N VAL A 93 -6.21 2.04 4.01
CA VAL A 93 -4.96 2.68 3.56
C VAL A 93 -3.84 2.31 4.54
N ASN A 94 -2.69 1.89 4.03
CA ASN A 94 -1.57 1.44 4.88
C ASN A 94 -1.01 2.64 5.64
N ALA A 95 -1.12 2.62 6.97
CA ALA A 95 -0.50 3.61 7.82
C ALA A 95 0.98 3.26 8.02
N THR A 96 1.85 3.90 7.24
CA THR A 96 3.28 3.61 7.18
C THR A 96 4.10 4.42 8.18
N LEU A 97 3.83 5.72 8.29
CA LEU A 97 4.40 6.62 9.29
C LEU A 97 3.27 7.16 10.16
N GLY A 98 3.33 6.91 11.48
CA GLY A 98 2.35 7.49 12.43
C GLY A 98 1.31 6.54 13.03
N GLY A 99 1.28 5.25 12.69
CA GLY A 99 0.09 4.42 12.92
C GLY A 99 0.02 3.53 14.17
N VAL A 100 1.12 3.23 14.86
CA VAL A 100 1.10 2.38 16.06
C VAL A 100 1.98 3.05 17.12
N PRO A 101 1.40 3.61 18.21
CA PRO A 101 2.17 4.24 19.28
C PRO A 101 3.31 3.35 19.80
N ASP A 102 3.15 2.03 19.76
CA ASP A 102 4.18 1.08 20.21
C ASP A 102 5.32 0.81 19.21
N ARG A 103 5.28 1.36 17.99
CA ARG A 103 6.31 1.05 16.96
C ARG A 103 7.20 2.22 16.56
N ILE A 104 6.77 3.46 16.78
CA ILE A 104 7.52 4.65 16.33
C ILE A 104 8.75 4.93 17.23
N GLY A 105 8.84 4.29 18.40
CA GLY A 105 10.05 4.27 19.23
C GLY A 105 10.86 2.98 19.13
N ALA A 106 10.41 1.99 18.36
CA ALA A 106 11.01 0.66 18.34
C ALA A 106 12.00 0.54 17.17
N THR A 107 13.14 1.22 17.32
CA THR A 107 14.27 1.24 16.37
C THR A 107 14.92 -0.13 16.12
N ASN A 108 14.48 -1.18 16.83
CA ASN A 108 14.97 -2.56 16.72
C ASN A 108 13.92 -3.56 16.20
N ILE A 109 12.74 -3.14 15.75
CA ILE A 109 11.78 -4.06 15.13
C ILE A 109 12.15 -4.19 13.65
N ASN A 110 12.86 -5.27 13.32
CA ASN A 110 12.86 -5.79 11.96
C ASN A 110 11.40 -5.93 11.53
N ASN A 111 10.95 -5.07 10.62
CA ASN A 111 9.57 -5.11 10.17
C ASN A 111 9.45 -6.27 9.20
N VAL A 112 8.97 -7.40 9.71
CA VAL A 112 8.58 -8.55 8.89
C VAL A 112 7.08 -8.46 8.67
N GLU A 113 6.69 -8.19 7.44
CA GLU A 113 5.30 -8.24 7.02
C GLU A 113 5.09 -9.48 6.16
N THR A 114 3.94 -10.12 6.32
CA THR A 114 3.66 -11.43 5.74
C THR A 114 2.26 -11.45 5.15
N TYR A 115 2.12 -12.14 4.02
CA TYR A 115 0.83 -12.50 3.46
C TYR A 115 0.83 -14.00 3.13
N VAL A 116 -0.22 -14.70 3.57
CA VAL A 116 -0.39 -16.15 3.35
C VAL A 116 -1.47 -16.36 2.32
N PHE A 117 -1.13 -17.05 1.23
CA PHE A 117 -2.06 -17.33 0.15
C PHE A 117 -3.00 -18.47 0.53
N ARG A 118 -4.24 -18.39 0.02
CA ARG A 118 -5.19 -19.49 0.14
C ARG A 118 -4.73 -20.66 -0.75
N PRO A 119 -5.13 -21.91 -0.45
CA PRO A 119 -4.77 -23.08 -1.26
C PRO A 119 -5.26 -23.02 -2.73
N ARG A 120 -6.36 -22.30 -2.97
CA ARG A 120 -6.90 -22.07 -4.31
C ARG A 120 -6.34 -20.76 -4.86
N ALA A 121 -5.83 -20.80 -6.09
CA ALA A 121 -5.41 -19.61 -6.80
C ALA A 121 -6.60 -18.66 -6.96
N PHE A 122 -6.36 -17.38 -6.66
CA PHE A 122 -7.35 -16.32 -6.75
C PHE A 122 -7.02 -15.30 -7.85
N ALA A 123 -5.75 -15.25 -8.26
CA ALA A 123 -5.24 -14.51 -9.39
C ALA A 123 -4.23 -15.36 -10.18
N GLU A 124 -4.01 -14.97 -11.42
CA GLU A 124 -3.07 -15.63 -12.36
C GLU A 124 -1.67 -15.02 -12.28
N ARG A 125 -1.58 -13.76 -11.86
CA ARG A 125 -0.33 -13.04 -11.62
C ARG A 125 -0.37 -12.36 -10.27
N TYR A 126 0.72 -12.47 -9.52
CA TYR A 126 0.88 -11.81 -8.23
C TYR A 126 2.10 -10.89 -8.26
N SER A 127 2.02 -9.82 -7.50
CA SER A 127 3.14 -8.94 -7.24
C SER A 127 3.04 -8.35 -5.84
N VAL A 128 4.17 -7.89 -5.33
CA VAL A 128 4.26 -7.13 -4.09
C VAL A 128 4.61 -5.70 -4.45
N MET A 129 3.71 -4.77 -4.14
CA MET A 129 3.97 -3.34 -4.26
C MET A 129 4.64 -2.85 -2.99
N LEU A 130 5.79 -2.21 -3.14
CA LEU A 130 6.57 -1.62 -2.05
C LEU A 130 6.75 -0.13 -2.30
N GLY A 131 6.50 0.70 -1.28
CA GLY A 131 6.72 2.14 -1.33
C GLY A 131 7.53 2.62 -0.13
N ASN A 132 8.61 3.35 -0.38
CA ASN A 132 9.42 3.98 0.65
C ASN A 132 8.87 5.37 0.98
N VAL A 133 8.19 5.50 2.11
CA VAL A 133 7.63 6.78 2.56
C VAL A 133 8.64 7.67 3.27
N SER A 134 9.87 7.21 3.49
CA SER A 134 10.95 8.00 4.07
C SER A 134 11.20 9.27 3.26
N ARG A 135 11.59 10.34 3.95
CA ARG A 135 11.98 11.61 3.32
C ARG A 135 13.45 11.65 2.94
N PHE A 136 14.29 10.87 3.61
CA PHE A 136 15.75 11.07 3.56
C PHE A 136 16.54 9.77 3.39
N ALA A 137 16.01 8.65 3.88
CA ALA A 137 16.72 7.38 3.86
C ALA A 137 16.18 6.46 2.77
N ALA A 138 17.09 5.86 2.00
CA ALA A 138 16.76 4.70 1.19
C ALA A 138 16.36 3.51 2.09
N ALA A 139 15.49 2.66 1.58
CA ALA A 139 15.12 1.41 2.20
C ALA A 139 15.86 0.27 1.52
N GLN A 140 16.37 -0.67 2.32
CA GLN A 140 16.77 -1.98 1.84
C GLN A 140 15.72 -2.98 2.30
N ALA A 141 15.02 -3.59 1.36
CA ALA A 141 13.98 -4.57 1.63
C ALA A 141 14.36 -5.92 1.04
N GLN A 142 14.14 -6.97 1.81
CA GLN A 142 14.17 -8.35 1.33
C GLN A 142 12.74 -8.83 1.12
N LEU A 143 12.38 -9.18 -0.11
CA LEU A 143 11.16 -9.90 -0.44
C LEU A 143 11.49 -11.39 -0.54
N ILE A 144 10.70 -12.24 0.12
CA ILE A 144 10.86 -13.69 0.08
C ILE A 144 9.52 -14.32 -0.32
N ALA A 145 9.51 -15.07 -1.42
CA ALA A 145 8.38 -15.87 -1.86
C ALA A 145 8.60 -17.34 -1.47
N TYR A 146 7.57 -18.00 -0.94
CA TYR A 146 7.64 -19.37 -0.42
C TYR A 146 6.79 -20.34 -1.24
N TYR A 147 7.40 -21.44 -1.67
CA TYR A 147 6.80 -22.51 -2.47
C TYR A 147 7.06 -23.86 -1.77
N GLY A 148 6.17 -24.25 -0.87
CA GLY A 148 6.41 -25.43 -0.02
C GLY A 148 7.64 -25.22 0.88
N THR A 149 8.68 -26.05 0.70
CA THR A 149 9.98 -25.90 1.40
C THR A 149 10.94 -24.94 0.69
N GLU A 150 10.69 -24.64 -0.59
CA GLU A 150 11.53 -23.76 -1.39
C GLU A 150 11.22 -22.28 -1.11
N ARG A 151 12.24 -21.44 -1.24
CA ARG A 151 12.09 -19.99 -1.12
C ARG A 151 12.93 -19.24 -2.15
N VAL A 152 12.34 -18.20 -2.73
CA VAL A 152 13.01 -17.29 -3.66
C VAL A 152 13.10 -15.92 -3.01
N GLY A 153 14.32 -15.38 -2.91
CA GLY A 153 14.59 -14.09 -2.28
C GLY A 153 15.00 -13.02 -3.29
N HIS A 154 14.48 -11.81 -3.11
CA HIS A 154 14.84 -10.62 -3.87
C HIS A 154 15.30 -9.53 -2.91
N GLN A 155 16.44 -8.91 -3.22
CA GLN A 155 16.87 -7.68 -2.55
C GLN A 155 16.38 -6.49 -3.37
N ILE A 156 15.80 -5.52 -2.68
CA ILE A 156 15.17 -4.36 -3.28
C ILE A 156 15.70 -3.13 -2.54
N GLU A 157 16.30 -2.22 -3.28
CA GLU A 157 16.68 -0.91 -2.78
C GLU A 157 15.68 0.14 -3.29
N LEU A 158 15.14 0.94 -2.38
CA LEU A 158 14.17 1.98 -2.69
C LEU A 158 14.68 3.32 -2.17
N PRO A 159 15.02 4.28 -3.05
CA PRO A 159 15.26 5.66 -2.64
C PRO A 159 14.11 6.25 -1.83
N PRO A 160 14.33 7.37 -1.12
CA PRO A 160 13.25 8.10 -0.47
C PRO A 160 12.12 8.41 -1.47
N LYS A 161 10.88 8.18 -1.06
CA LYS A 161 9.68 8.37 -1.89
C LYS A 161 9.55 7.49 -3.13
N ALA A 162 10.48 6.58 -3.39
CA ALA A 162 10.40 5.65 -4.51
C ALA A 162 9.45 4.48 -4.23
N HIS A 163 9.01 3.82 -5.30
CA HIS A 163 8.21 2.60 -5.23
C HIS A 163 8.58 1.60 -6.31
N VAL A 164 8.24 0.33 -6.05
CA VAL A 164 8.43 -0.75 -7.02
C VAL A 164 7.26 -1.73 -6.95
N GLU A 165 6.98 -2.37 -8.08
CA GLU A 165 6.21 -3.60 -8.14
C GLU A 165 7.16 -4.77 -8.37
N ALA A 166 7.32 -5.61 -7.35
CA ALA A 166 8.10 -6.83 -7.46
C ALA A 166 7.17 -7.98 -7.85
N MET A 167 7.32 -8.49 -9.07
CA MET A 167 6.58 -9.66 -9.53
C MET A 167 7.00 -10.91 -8.73
N VAL A 168 6.01 -11.74 -8.37
CA VAL A 168 6.25 -13.05 -7.76
C VAL A 168 5.53 -14.11 -8.60
N ALA A 169 6.22 -15.22 -8.87
CA ALA A 169 5.63 -16.31 -9.65
C ALA A 169 4.45 -16.92 -8.89
N ALA A 170 3.38 -17.28 -9.60
CA ALA A 170 2.23 -17.95 -8.98
C ALA A 170 2.56 -19.41 -8.61
N ASP A 171 3.51 -20.01 -9.32
CA ASP A 171 4.08 -21.31 -9.04
C ASP A 171 5.58 -21.33 -9.31
N LEU A 172 6.25 -22.29 -8.68
CA LEU A 172 7.62 -22.68 -8.95
C LEU A 172 7.63 -24.19 -9.16
N GLU A 173 7.87 -24.62 -10.40
CA GLU A 173 7.96 -26.04 -10.78
C GLU A 173 6.74 -26.87 -10.33
N GLY A 174 5.54 -26.31 -10.49
CA GLY A 174 4.27 -26.93 -10.09
C GLY A 174 3.92 -26.73 -8.61
N ILE A 175 4.80 -26.16 -7.80
CA ILE A 175 4.53 -25.83 -6.39
C ILE A 175 3.98 -24.41 -6.31
N ARG A 176 2.76 -24.27 -5.80
CA ARG A 176 2.09 -22.96 -5.71
C ARG A 176 2.74 -22.04 -4.69
N LEU A 177 2.69 -20.75 -4.97
CA LEU A 177 3.01 -19.69 -4.01
C LEU A 177 2.12 -19.82 -2.78
N SER A 178 2.74 -19.98 -1.62
CA SER A 178 2.05 -20.20 -0.35
C SER A 178 2.11 -18.98 0.57
N ARG A 179 3.18 -18.19 0.46
CA ARG A 179 3.42 -17.04 1.32
C ARG A 179 4.42 -16.09 0.68
N VAL A 180 4.26 -14.80 0.96
CA VAL A 180 5.32 -13.80 0.77
C VAL A 180 5.66 -13.15 2.10
N GLU A 181 6.93 -12.83 2.30
CA GLU A 181 7.44 -12.04 3.41
C GLU A 181 8.23 -10.85 2.88
N THR A 182 8.07 -9.69 3.50
CA THR A 182 8.93 -8.52 3.27
C THR A 182 9.62 -8.16 4.56
N LYS A 183 10.94 -8.00 4.52
CA LYS A 183 11.77 -7.59 5.66
C LYS A 183 12.47 -6.28 5.33
N ALA A 184 12.31 -5.27 6.17
CA ALA A 184 12.99 -4.00 6.01
C ALA A 184 13.36 -3.38 7.38
N PRO A 185 14.40 -2.53 7.45
CA PRO A 185 14.79 -1.82 8.67
C PRO A 185 13.69 -0.92 9.23
N PHE A 186 12.80 -0.43 8.36
CA PHE A 186 11.64 0.37 8.72
C PHE A 186 10.42 -0.03 7.90
N ARG A 187 9.23 0.34 8.36
CA ARG A 187 7.97 -0.03 7.71
C ARG A 187 7.82 0.64 6.34
N LEU A 188 7.54 -0.17 5.32
CA LEU A 188 7.21 0.29 3.98
C LEU A 188 5.70 0.33 3.77
N ALA A 189 5.25 1.06 2.75
CA ALA A 189 3.91 0.84 2.19
C ALA A 189 3.96 -0.49 1.44
N THR A 190 3.32 -1.53 1.96
CA THR A 190 3.39 -2.87 1.38
C THR A 190 2.00 -3.40 1.05
N TYR A 191 1.85 -3.90 -0.18
CA TYR A 191 0.61 -4.52 -0.63
C TYR A 191 0.92 -5.76 -1.48
N VAL A 192 0.15 -6.83 -1.27
CA VAL A 192 0.07 -7.94 -2.24
C VAL A 192 -1.06 -7.63 -3.20
N VAL A 193 -0.76 -7.77 -4.49
CA VAL A 193 -1.75 -7.57 -5.54
C VAL A 193 -1.85 -8.79 -6.42
N GLY A 194 -3.04 -9.04 -6.94
CA GLY A 194 -3.33 -10.13 -7.85
C GLY A 194 -4.12 -9.64 -9.05
N ARG A 195 -3.80 -10.16 -10.24
CA ARG A 195 -4.41 -9.76 -11.52
C ARG A 195 -4.98 -10.93 -12.30
N ARG A 196 -6.06 -10.69 -13.06
CA ARG A 196 -6.56 -11.64 -14.07
C ARG A 196 -5.60 -11.75 -15.25
N ALA A 197 -5.46 -12.94 -15.83
CA ALA A 197 -4.60 -13.15 -17.00
C ALA A 197 -5.10 -12.40 -18.25
N GLU A 198 -6.41 -12.41 -18.50
CA GLU A 198 -6.99 -11.88 -19.75
C GLU A 198 -7.09 -10.35 -19.76
N SER A 199 -7.53 -9.74 -18.67
CA SER A 199 -7.78 -8.30 -18.60
C SER A 199 -6.68 -7.50 -17.88
N GLY A 200 -5.80 -8.17 -17.11
CA GLY A 200 -4.85 -7.48 -16.23
C GLY A 200 -5.48 -6.72 -15.06
N HIS A 201 -6.81 -6.76 -14.92
CA HIS A 201 -7.53 -6.08 -13.85
C HIS A 201 -7.14 -6.65 -12.49
N LEU A 202 -7.08 -5.75 -11.49
CA LEU A 202 -6.85 -6.13 -10.10
C LEU A 202 -8.04 -6.95 -9.59
N VAL A 203 -7.76 -8.11 -9.02
CA VAL A 203 -8.73 -8.96 -8.31
C VAL A 203 -8.36 -9.13 -6.84
N LEU A 204 -7.11 -8.86 -6.47
CA LEU A 204 -6.62 -8.84 -5.10
C LEU A 204 -5.79 -7.57 -4.89
N PHE A 205 -6.02 -6.91 -3.76
CA PHE A 205 -5.21 -5.79 -3.26
C PHE A 205 -5.33 -5.79 -1.74
N ASP A 206 -4.31 -6.28 -1.04
CA ASP A 206 -4.34 -6.44 0.42
C ASP A 206 -3.00 -6.05 1.04
N HIS A 207 -3.03 -5.66 2.32
CA HIS A 207 -1.81 -5.32 3.07
C HIS A 207 -1.05 -6.58 3.44
N LEU A 208 0.27 -6.44 3.55
CA LEU A 208 1.01 -7.40 4.33
C LEU A 208 0.83 -7.03 5.81
N PHE A 209 0.52 -8.02 6.63
CA PHE A 209 0.36 -7.83 8.07
C PHE A 209 1.69 -8.10 8.76
N THR A 210 2.02 -7.32 9.77
CA THR A 210 3.16 -7.66 10.62
C THR A 210 2.80 -8.89 11.43
N TYR A 211 3.49 -9.99 11.15
CA TYR A 211 3.34 -11.22 11.92
C TYR A 211 4.40 -11.24 13.01
N VAL A 212 4.00 -10.99 14.25
CA VAL A 212 4.85 -11.21 15.43
C VAL A 212 4.46 -12.58 15.96
N LYS A 213 5.40 -13.53 15.92
CA LYS A 213 5.25 -14.82 16.58
C LYS A 213 5.85 -14.75 17.98
#